data_AF-A0A7W0VKN3-F1
#
_entry.id   AF-A0A7W0VKN3-F1
#
_cell.length_a   1.000
_cell.length_b   1.000
_cell.length_c   1.000
_cell.angle_alpha   90.00
_cell.angle_beta   90.00
_cell.angle_gamma   90.00
#
_symmetry.space_group_name_H-M   'P 1'
#
loop_
_entity.id
_entity.type
_entity.pdbx_description
1 polymer ?
#
loop_
_entity_poly.entity_id
_entity_poly.type
_entity_poly.pdbx_seq_one_letter_code
_entity_poly.pdbx_strand_id
1 'polypeptide(L)' 'MTDETAPALDFDPVPTLATTLGIAPGAIAAVLAMLDEGSTVPFIARYRKERTGGLDEVQL' A
#
# COMPACT_ATOMS: atom_id res chain seq x y z
N MET A 1 18.30 10.14 -18.32
CA MET A 1 18.25 10.55 -16.90
C MET A 1 17.35 9.52 -16.23
N THR A 2 18.01 8.48 -15.74
CA THR A 2 17.58 7.32 -14.92
C THR A 2 16.10 6.90 -15.00
N ASP A 3 15.79 6.00 -15.94
CA ASP A 3 14.74 5.01 -15.76
C ASP A 3 15.38 3.87 -14.95
N GLU A 4 15.34 3.98 -13.63
CA GLU A 4 15.64 2.87 -12.72
C GLU A 4 14.36 2.07 -12.63
N THR A 5 14.09 1.24 -13.64
CA THR A 5 13.03 0.24 -13.56
C THR A 5 13.43 -0.71 -12.45
N ALA A 6 12.84 -0.53 -11.26
CA ALA A 6 13.06 -1.38 -10.11
C ALA A 6 12.91 -2.85 -10.54
N PRO A 7 13.81 -3.76 -10.10
CA PRO A 7 13.69 -5.15 -10.46
C PRO A 7 12.30 -5.64 -10.04
N ALA A 8 11.60 -6.36 -10.93
CA ALA A 8 10.36 -7.02 -10.57
C ALA A 8 10.64 -7.92 -9.37
N LEU A 9 10.23 -7.48 -8.17
CA LEU A 9 10.45 -8.23 -6.96
C LEU A 9 9.51 -9.44 -7.03
N ASP A 10 10.08 -10.65 -7.10
CA ASP A 10 9.33 -11.92 -6.99
C ASP A 10 8.65 -12.10 -5.61
N PHE A 11 8.79 -11.10 -4.73
CA PHE A 11 8.23 -11.09 -3.40
C PHE A 11 6.88 -10.36 -3.39
N ASP A 12 5.82 -11.12 -3.11
CA ASP A 12 4.51 -10.56 -2.79
C ASP A 12 4.39 -10.33 -1.26
N PRO A 13 4.44 -9.07 -0.77
CA PRO A 13 4.31 -8.78 0.65
C PRO A 13 2.87 -8.89 1.16
N VAL A 14 1.87 -8.85 0.27
CA VAL A 14 0.44 -8.75 0.62
C VAL A 14 -0.03 -9.84 1.59
N PRO A 15 0.21 -11.15 1.35
CA PRO A 15 -0.29 -12.20 2.24
C PRO A 15 0.33 -12.16 3.64
N THR A 16 1.61 -11.83 3.73
CA THR A 16 2.35 -11.73 4.99
C THR A 16 1.87 -10.52 5.82
N LEU A 17 1.71 -9.37 5.18
CA LEU A 17 1.23 -8.14 5.82
C LEU A 17 -0.23 -8.27 6.25
N ALA A 18 -1.08 -8.88 5.42
CA ALA A 18 -2.49 -9.10 5.73
C ALA A 18 -2.67 -9.92 7.02
N THR A 19 -1.87 -10.98 7.14
CA THR A 19 -1.90 -11.85 8.32
C THR A 19 -1.31 -11.17 9.56
N THR A 20 -0.20 -10.45 9.40
CA THR A 20 0.53 -9.83 10.53
C THR A 20 -0.22 -8.62 11.10
N LEU A 21 -0.85 -7.83 10.23
CA LEU A 21 -1.56 -6.60 10.62
C LEU A 21 -3.06 -6.82 10.83
N GLY A 22 -3.60 -7.98 10.44
CA GLY A 22 -5.05 -8.25 10.47
C GLY A 22 -5.85 -7.39 9.48
N ILE A 23 -5.18 -6.88 8.44
CA ILE A 23 -5.76 -6.00 7.43
C ILE A 23 -6.16 -6.83 6.22
N ALA A 24 -7.29 -6.46 5.58
CA ALA A 24 -7.71 -7.13 4.36
C ALA A 24 -6.65 -7.00 3.24
N PRO A 25 -6.32 -8.08 2.51
CA PRO A 25 -5.30 -8.04 1.45
C PRO A 25 -5.64 -7.02 0.36
N GLY A 26 -6.93 -6.81 0.08
CA GLY A 26 -7.38 -5.76 -0.86
C GLY A 26 -7.04 -4.34 -0.41
N ALA A 27 -7.03 -4.07 0.89
CA ALA A 27 -6.64 -2.76 1.41
C ALA A 27 -5.13 -2.55 1.28
N ILE A 28 -4.32 -3.58 1.56
CA ILE A 28 -2.85 -3.53 1.38
C ILE A 28 -2.50 -3.36 -0.11
N ALA A 29 -3.14 -4.12 -0.99
CA ALA A 29 -2.93 -3.98 -2.43
C ALA A 29 -3.30 -2.58 -2.95
N ALA A 30 -4.37 -1.98 -2.42
CA ALA A 30 -4.75 -0.61 -2.75
C ALA A 30 -3.70 0.41 -2.29
N VAL A 31 -3.13 0.24 -1.09
CA VAL A 31 -2.04 1.10 -0.58
C VAL A 31 -0.78 0.95 -1.44
N LEU A 32 -0.38 -0.28 -1.76
CA LEU A 32 0.79 -0.54 -2.63
C LEU A 32 0.62 0.10 -4.00
N ALA A 33 -0.53 -0.07 -4.65
CA ALA A 33 -0.83 0.56 -5.93
C ALA A 33 -0.73 2.11 -5.84
N MET A 34 -1.22 2.69 -4.75
CA MET A 34 -1.11 4.14 -4.54
C MET A 34 0.34 4.61 -4.34
N LEU A 35 1.17 3.82 -3.67
CA LEU A 35 2.59 4.10 -3.51
C LEU A 35 3.33 4.00 -4.85
N ASP A 36 3.01 3.01 -5.68
CA ASP A 36 3.51 2.88 -7.07
C ASP A 36 3.08 4.07 -7.94
N GLU A 37 1.85 4.58 -7.75
CA GLU A 37 1.37 5.81 -8.39
C GLU A 37 2.06 7.10 -7.87
N GLY A 38 2.97 6.99 -6.89
CA GLY A 38 3.71 8.12 -6.30
C GLY A 38 2.97 8.86 -5.18
N SER A 39 1.89 8.27 -4.65
CA SER A 39 1.21 8.81 -3.46
C SER A 39 2.08 8.64 -2.21
N THR A 40 1.96 9.56 -1.26
CA THR A 40 2.70 9.49 0.01
C THR A 40 1.82 8.96 1.14
N VAL A 41 2.43 8.33 2.14
CA VAL A 41 1.76 7.83 3.36
C VAL A 41 0.77 8.86 3.97
N PRO A 42 1.15 10.14 4.23
CA PRO A 42 0.21 11.12 4.78
C PRO A 42 -0.95 11.48 3.83
N PHE A 43 -0.76 11.37 2.52
CA PHE A 43 -1.83 11.59 1.55
C PHE A 43 -2.82 10.42 1.53
N ILE A 44 -2.32 9.18 1.58
CA ILE A 44 -3.14 7.97 1.59
C ILE A 44 -3.96 7.91 2.88
N ALA A 45 -3.35 8.17 4.03
CA ALA A 45 -4.05 8.18 5.32
C ALA A 45 -5.16 9.24 5.39
N ARG A 46 -4.94 10.43 4.80
CA ARG A 46 -5.86 11.57 4.91
C ARG A 46 -7.00 11.58 3.89
N TYR A 47 -6.77 11.11 2.66
CA TYR A 47 -7.70 11.30 1.54
C TYR A 47 -8.27 10.00 0.97
N ARG A 48 -7.85 8.83 1.47
CA ARG A 48 -8.18 7.55 0.83
C ARG A 48 -8.79 6.51 1.77
N LYS A 49 -9.39 6.92 2.90
CA LYS A 49 -10.16 6.02 3.79
C LYS A 49 -11.19 5.16 3.04
N GLU A 50 -11.90 5.72 2.07
CA GLU A 50 -12.90 4.96 1.29
C GLU A 50 -12.29 3.92 0.36
N ARG A 51 -11.07 4.15 -0.16
CA ARG A 51 -10.38 3.22 -1.08
C ARG A 51 -9.57 2.15 -0.35
N THR A 52 -9.17 2.39 0.89
CA THR A 52 -8.48 1.42 1.76
C THR A 52 -9.42 0.63 2.66
N GLY A 53 -10.73 0.85 2.59
CA GLY A 53 -11.71 0.18 3.47
C GLY A 53 -11.69 0.70 4.91
N GLY A 54 -11.18 1.91 5.15
CA GLY A 54 -11.23 2.59 6.44
C GLY A 54 -9.95 2.53 7.26
N LEU A 55 -8.80 2.17 6.67
CA LEU A 55 -7.51 2.18 7.39
C LEU A 55 -7.21 3.56 8.00
N ASP A 56 -6.86 3.57 9.28
CA ASP A 56 -6.46 4.76 10.03
C ASP A 56 -4.96 5.03 9.91
N GLU A 57 -4.55 6.25 10.22
CA GLU A 57 -3.16 6.74 10.11
C GLU A 57 -2.14 5.92 10.95
N VAL A 58 -2.61 5.19 11.96
CA VAL A 58 -1.79 4.28 12.79
C VAL A 58 -1.47 2.96 12.08
N GLN A 59 -2.26 2.59 11.06
CA GLN A 59 -2.13 1.33 10.33
C GLN A 59 -1.34 1.48 9.01
N LEU A 60 -0.99 2.72 8.63
CA LEU A 60 -0.31 3.11 7.39
C LEU A 60 1.14 3.47 7.66
#